data_AF-A0A9N9A664-F1
#
_entry.id   AF-A0A9N9A664-F1
#
_cell.length_a   1.000
_cell.length_b   1.000
_cell.length_c   1.000
_cell.angle_alpha   90.00
_cell.angle_beta   90.00
_cell.angle_gamma   90.00
#
_symmetry.space_group_name_H-M   'P 1'
#
loop_
_entity.id
_entity.type
_entity.pdbx_description
1 polymer ?
#
loop_
_entity_poly.entity_id
_entity_poly.type
_entity_poly.pdbx_seq_one_letter_code
_entity_poly.pdbx_strand_id
1 'polypeptide(L)'
;MFRSELFSTFDLARYKLLAIKRQEGIEEFCKGEPSISVKHHLIDGKIEAYEMPLNHHSLVQGELIYIMRSWSNQLLAMSETDIIVNANTQAVNSTGNPHPTLVAEIGSTESLNHMHDRVARYFSQRTTIQIYIAIKLFPKCRGETFVLLALLYLRSNQNPTIPSIASSFGTANLHPSTRTYLQNTVQATITDIPTVSLFDDVPGNPSGVPVNFHIDLWTLQNRFSAGL
;
A
#
# COMPACT_ATOMS: atom_id res chain seq x y z
N MET A 1 1.02 32.96 -9.80
CA MET A 1 0.05 32.59 -10.85
C MET A 1 0.19 31.11 -11.26
N PHE A 2 0.45 30.19 -10.32
CA PHE A 2 0.70 28.76 -10.59
C PHE A 2 -0.20 27.81 -9.78
N ARG A 3 -1.16 28.35 -9.01
CA ARG A 3 -2.06 27.56 -8.14
C ARG A 3 -3.34 27.08 -8.82
N SER A 4 -3.71 27.63 -9.98
CA SER A 4 -4.97 27.32 -10.67
C SER A 4 -4.88 26.14 -11.65
N GLU A 5 -3.68 25.81 -12.15
CA GLU A 5 -3.51 24.73 -13.14
C GLU A 5 -3.41 23.33 -12.50
N LEU A 6 -2.78 23.21 -11.33
CA LEU A 6 -2.71 21.95 -10.58
C LEU A 6 -4.09 21.53 -10.06
N PHE A 7 -4.91 22.46 -9.57
CA PHE A 7 -6.29 22.15 -9.17
C PHE A 7 -7.13 21.66 -10.35
N SER A 8 -6.95 22.23 -11.55
CA SER A 8 -7.74 21.84 -12.73
C SER A 8 -7.34 20.46 -13.28
N THR A 9 -6.06 20.05 -13.19
CA THR A 9 -5.62 18.71 -13.62
C THR A 9 -6.05 17.62 -12.65
N PHE A 10 -6.00 17.89 -11.33
CA PHE A 10 -6.49 16.96 -10.30
C PHE A 10 -8.00 16.76 -10.38
N ASP A 11 -8.77 17.84 -10.56
CA ASP A 11 -10.22 17.75 -10.73
C ASP A 11 -10.56 17.05 -12.06
N LEU A 12 -9.80 17.29 -13.14
CA LEU A 12 -9.99 16.61 -14.42
C LEU A 12 -9.67 15.11 -14.35
N ALA A 13 -8.58 14.71 -13.67
CA ALA A 13 -8.25 13.30 -13.46
C ALA A 13 -9.30 12.59 -12.59
N ARG A 14 -9.79 13.26 -11.53
CA ARG A 14 -10.86 12.75 -10.67
C ARG A 14 -12.21 12.64 -11.39
N TYR A 15 -12.56 13.63 -12.21
CA TYR A 15 -13.79 13.64 -13.01
C TYR A 15 -13.75 12.58 -14.13
N LYS A 16 -12.58 12.35 -14.74
CA LYS A 16 -12.36 11.30 -15.73
C LYS A 16 -12.36 9.90 -15.11
N LEU A 17 -11.80 9.70 -13.91
CA LEU A 17 -11.90 8.43 -13.17
C LEU A 17 -13.37 8.04 -12.88
N LEU A 18 -14.21 9.01 -12.53
CA LEU A 18 -15.65 8.81 -12.31
C LEU A 18 -16.42 8.44 -13.59
N ALA A 19 -15.89 8.76 -14.78
CA ALA A 19 -16.51 8.46 -16.07
C ALA A 19 -16.21 7.03 -16.58
N ILE A 20 -15.22 6.33 -16.02
CA ILE A 20 -14.83 4.96 -16.41
C ILE A 20 -15.75 3.96 -15.69
N LYS A 21 -17.02 3.99 -16.10
CA LYS A 21 -18.01 2.90 -15.90
C LYS A 21 -18.31 2.17 -17.21
N ARG A 22 -17.48 2.36 -18.24
CA ARG A 22 -17.60 1.66 -19.52
C ARG A 22 -16.49 0.64 -19.70
N GLN A 23 -16.91 -0.42 -20.35
CA GLN A 23 -16.37 -1.76 -20.38
C GLN A 23 -15.24 -1.85 -21.43
N GLU A 24 -14.17 -1.11 -21.21
CA GLU A 24 -12.96 -1.18 -22.05
C GLU A 24 -11.87 -1.91 -21.27
N GLY A 25 -11.08 -2.75 -21.94
CA GLY A 25 -10.00 -3.52 -21.30
C GLY A 25 -8.82 -2.64 -20.87
N ILE A 26 -8.01 -3.11 -19.92
CA ILE A 26 -6.84 -2.39 -19.38
C ILE A 26 -5.93 -1.87 -20.50
N GLU A 27 -5.68 -2.71 -21.50
CA GLU A 27 -4.81 -2.37 -22.63
C GLU A 27 -5.35 -1.24 -23.51
N GLU A 28 -6.66 -1.09 -23.60
CA GLU A 28 -7.31 -0.09 -24.45
C GLU A 28 -7.31 1.29 -23.76
N PHE A 29 -7.51 1.31 -22.43
CA PHE A 29 -7.32 2.50 -21.60
C PHE A 29 -5.88 3.01 -21.64
N CYS A 30 -4.89 2.13 -21.44
CA CYS A 30 -3.47 2.52 -21.47
C CYS A 30 -3.02 3.05 -22.84
N LYS A 31 -3.68 2.65 -23.93
CA LYS A 31 -3.42 3.18 -25.29
C LYS A 31 -3.99 4.58 -25.51
N GLY A 32 -5.10 4.93 -24.85
CA GLY A 32 -5.79 6.21 -25.03
C GLY A 32 -5.20 7.40 -24.26
N GLU A 33 -4.64 7.16 -23.06
CA GLU A 33 -4.21 8.23 -22.15
C GLU A 33 -2.83 7.91 -21.52
N PRO A 34 -1.73 7.86 -22.29
CA PRO A 34 -0.41 7.42 -21.82
C PRO A 34 0.25 8.36 -20.80
N SER A 35 -0.33 9.54 -20.56
CA SER A 35 0.23 10.60 -19.70
C SER A 35 -0.31 10.60 -18.27
N ILE A 36 -1.38 9.86 -17.96
CA ILE A 36 -1.92 9.79 -16.61
C ILE A 36 -1.39 8.53 -15.92
N SER A 37 -0.43 8.71 -15.01
CA SER A 37 0.07 7.62 -14.16
C SER A 37 -1.02 7.27 -13.15
N VAL A 38 -1.88 6.32 -13.49
CA VAL A 38 -2.94 5.79 -12.60
C VAL A 38 -2.73 4.30 -12.46
N LYS A 39 -2.57 3.83 -11.22
CA LYS A 39 -2.57 2.41 -10.92
C LYS A 39 -4.00 1.89 -10.95
N HIS A 40 -4.17 0.75 -11.60
CA HIS A 40 -5.46 0.13 -11.83
C HIS A 40 -5.38 -1.35 -11.48
N HIS A 41 -6.51 -1.92 -11.08
CA HIS A 41 -6.66 -3.36 -10.83
C HIS A 41 -7.78 -3.94 -11.67
N LEU A 42 -7.67 -5.22 -12.01
CA LEU A 42 -8.78 -6.01 -12.54
C LEU A 42 -9.31 -6.91 -11.42
N ILE A 43 -10.50 -6.60 -10.94
CA ILE A 43 -11.15 -7.29 -9.84
C ILE A 43 -12.48 -7.84 -10.34
N ASP A 44 -12.63 -9.16 -10.34
CA ASP A 44 -13.87 -9.83 -10.74
C ASP A 44 -14.41 -9.34 -12.12
N GLY A 45 -13.48 -9.10 -13.06
CA GLY A 45 -13.80 -8.60 -14.41
C GLY A 45 -14.06 -7.09 -14.52
N LYS A 46 -13.92 -6.35 -13.42
CA LYS A 46 -14.07 -4.88 -13.37
C LYS A 46 -12.71 -4.20 -13.20
N ILE A 47 -12.45 -3.18 -14.01
CA ILE A 47 -11.26 -2.33 -13.86
C ILE A 47 -11.56 -1.25 -12.84
N GLU A 48 -10.69 -1.11 -11.84
CA GLU A 48 -10.76 -0.07 -10.83
C GLU A 48 -9.45 0.70 -10.78
N ALA A 49 -9.51 1.99 -11.11
CA ALA A 49 -8.43 2.92 -10.86
C ALA A 49 -8.41 3.29 -9.37
N TYR A 50 -7.28 3.10 -8.70
CA TYR A 50 -7.22 3.15 -7.24
C TYR A 50 -6.14 4.06 -6.67
N GLU A 51 -5.09 4.37 -7.43
CA GLU A 51 -3.99 5.21 -6.95
C GLU A 51 -3.42 6.08 -8.06
N MET A 52 -3.13 7.34 -7.75
CA MET A 52 -2.35 8.25 -8.58
C MET A 52 -1.04 8.57 -7.84
N PRO A 53 0.08 7.89 -8.17
CA PRO A 53 1.34 8.11 -7.48
C PRO A 53 1.80 9.56 -7.67
N LEU A 54 2.03 10.23 -6.55
CA LEU A 54 2.62 11.57 -6.48
C LEU A 54 4.12 11.46 -6.14
N ASN A 55 4.87 12.56 -6.24
CA ASN A 55 6.33 12.53 -6.01
C ASN A 55 6.72 11.88 -4.66
N HIS A 56 5.99 12.18 -3.60
CA HIS A 56 6.21 11.57 -2.28
C HIS A 56 5.89 10.08 -2.22
N HIS A 57 4.98 9.57 -3.06
CA HIS A 57 4.73 8.14 -3.22
C HIS A 57 5.99 7.45 -3.77
N SER A 58 6.53 7.97 -4.88
CA SER A 58 7.72 7.41 -5.53
C SER A 58 8.96 7.42 -4.61
N LEU A 59 9.14 8.49 -3.81
CA LEU A 59 10.24 8.57 -2.84
C LEU A 59 10.12 7.54 -1.72
N VAL A 60 8.92 7.41 -1.12
CA VAL A 60 8.66 6.39 -0.09
C VAL A 60 8.81 4.99 -0.67
N GLN A 61 8.34 4.77 -1.90
CA GLN A 61 8.47 3.49 -2.59
C GLN A 61 9.94 3.13 -2.85
N GLY A 62 10.73 4.07 -3.35
CA GLY A 62 12.17 3.86 -3.59
C GLY A 62 12.92 3.50 -2.31
N GLU A 63 12.63 4.19 -1.21
CA GLU A 63 13.24 3.90 0.09
C GLU A 63 12.80 2.55 0.64
N LEU A 64 11.51 2.22 0.53
CA LEU A 64 11.00 0.92 0.98
C LEU A 64 11.66 -0.24 0.23
N ILE A 65 11.83 -0.10 -1.09
CA ILE A 65 12.56 -1.07 -1.92
C ILE A 65 14.01 -1.18 -1.46
N TYR A 66 14.67 -0.05 -1.19
CA TYR A 66 16.04 -0.02 -0.69
C TYR A 66 16.18 -0.75 0.64
N ILE A 67 15.31 -0.48 1.61
CA ILE A 67 15.26 -1.17 2.91
C ILE A 67 15.06 -2.67 2.72
N MET A 68 14.09 -3.09 1.89
CA MET A 68 13.80 -4.51 1.64
C MET A 68 14.96 -5.25 0.99
N ARG A 69 15.66 -4.64 0.03
CA ARG A 69 16.84 -5.25 -0.60
C ARG A 69 18.00 -5.37 0.37
N SER A 70 18.24 -4.32 1.15
CA SER A 70 19.38 -4.23 2.07
C SER A 70 19.23 -5.12 3.29
N TRP A 71 17.99 -5.51 3.62
CA TRP A 71 17.70 -6.25 4.84
C TRP A 71 18.45 -7.59 4.95
N SER A 72 18.36 -8.43 3.94
CA SER A 72 18.93 -9.79 4.00
C SER A 72 19.73 -10.18 2.77
N ASN A 73 19.69 -9.38 1.71
CA ASN A 73 20.06 -9.78 0.35
C ASN A 73 19.34 -11.05 -0.15
N GLN A 74 18.32 -11.55 0.56
CA GLN A 74 17.54 -12.75 0.21
C GLN A 74 16.21 -12.39 -0.44
N LEU A 75 15.79 -11.13 -0.36
CA LEU A 75 14.59 -10.64 -1.04
C LEU A 75 14.94 -10.03 -2.39
N LEU A 76 14.33 -10.56 -3.44
CA LEU A 76 14.21 -9.85 -4.71
C LEU A 76 13.03 -8.88 -4.58
N ALA A 77 13.32 -7.61 -4.34
CA ALA A 77 12.29 -6.57 -4.32
C ALA A 77 11.98 -6.13 -5.74
N MET A 78 10.70 -6.21 -6.13
CA MET A 78 10.18 -5.73 -7.40
C MET A 78 9.18 -4.60 -7.16
N SER A 79 9.15 -3.62 -8.04
CA SER A 79 8.19 -2.53 -8.03
C SER A 79 7.12 -2.74 -9.09
N GLU A 80 5.88 -2.34 -8.79
CA GLU A 80 4.79 -2.23 -9.78
C GLU A 80 4.52 -3.53 -10.55
N THR A 81 4.64 -4.66 -9.85
CA THR A 81 4.42 -5.98 -10.42
C THR A 81 2.96 -6.37 -10.30
N ASP A 82 2.36 -6.76 -11.43
CA ASP A 82 0.98 -7.26 -11.44
C ASP A 82 0.88 -8.60 -10.72
N ILE A 83 0.05 -8.62 -9.67
CA ILE A 83 -0.29 -9.85 -8.94
C ILE A 83 -1.62 -10.38 -9.47
N ILE A 84 -1.55 -11.39 -10.32
CA ILE A 84 -2.73 -12.01 -10.91
C ILE A 84 -3.26 -13.07 -9.94
N VAL A 85 -4.38 -12.77 -9.28
CA VAL A 85 -5.08 -13.69 -8.37
C VAL A 85 -6.27 -14.30 -9.13
N ASN A 86 -6.08 -15.43 -9.80
CA ASN A 86 -7.17 -16.09 -10.55
C ASN A 86 -8.02 -17.02 -9.64
N ALA A 87 -9.19 -17.47 -10.14
CA ALA A 87 -10.09 -18.37 -9.41
C ALA A 87 -9.61 -19.84 -9.31
N ASN A 88 -8.71 -20.26 -10.19
CA ASN A 88 -8.14 -21.60 -10.32
C ASN A 88 -6.78 -21.67 -9.62
N THR A 89 -6.84 -21.92 -8.32
CA THR A 89 -5.74 -22.35 -7.43
C THR A 89 -4.50 -22.91 -8.13
N GLN A 90 -3.41 -22.13 -8.19
CA GLN A 90 -2.05 -22.66 -8.16
C GLN A 90 -1.14 -21.73 -7.35
N ALA A 91 -0.09 -22.29 -6.75
CA ALA A 91 0.96 -21.57 -6.02
C ALA A 91 1.81 -20.64 -6.91
N VAL A 92 1.38 -20.44 -8.15
CA VAL A 92 2.05 -19.67 -9.19
C VAL A 92 1.03 -18.78 -9.90
N ASN A 93 1.46 -17.59 -10.31
CA ASN A 93 0.67 -16.66 -11.12
C ASN A 93 0.42 -17.23 -12.54
N SER A 94 -0.30 -16.49 -13.38
CA SER A 94 -0.63 -16.93 -14.75
C SER A 94 0.58 -17.09 -15.68
N THR A 95 1.78 -16.68 -15.27
CA THR A 95 3.04 -16.89 -16.00
C THR A 95 3.88 -18.05 -15.43
N GLY A 96 3.35 -18.79 -14.45
CA GLY A 96 4.03 -19.92 -13.82
C GLY A 96 5.05 -19.54 -12.74
N ASN A 97 5.13 -18.27 -12.36
CA ASN A 97 6.03 -17.79 -11.31
C ASN A 97 5.34 -17.83 -9.93
N PRO A 98 6.06 -18.15 -8.84
CA PRO A 98 5.47 -18.14 -7.50
C PRO A 98 4.92 -16.77 -7.14
N HIS A 99 3.84 -16.73 -6.35
CA HIS A 99 3.39 -15.47 -5.76
C HIS A 99 4.46 -14.89 -4.83
N PRO A 100 4.55 -13.56 -4.70
CA PRO A 100 5.49 -12.95 -3.78
C PRO A 100 5.20 -13.38 -2.34
N THR A 101 6.24 -13.64 -1.56
CA THR A 101 6.10 -13.95 -0.13
C THR A 101 5.60 -12.73 0.66
N LEU A 102 6.04 -11.54 0.26
CA LEU A 102 5.72 -10.26 0.89
C LEU A 102 5.20 -9.31 -0.18
N VAL A 103 4.08 -8.67 0.11
CA VAL A 103 3.54 -7.54 -0.67
C VAL A 103 3.56 -6.30 0.20
N ALA A 104 4.08 -5.20 -0.34
CA ALA A 104 3.98 -3.91 0.32
C ALA A 104 3.37 -2.89 -0.62
N GLU A 105 2.34 -2.20 -0.13
CA GLU A 105 1.59 -1.22 -0.89
C GLU A 105 1.61 0.13 -0.19
N ILE A 106 1.80 1.17 -0.99
CA ILE A 106 1.81 2.55 -0.55
C ILE A 106 0.62 3.23 -1.20
N GLY A 107 -0.26 3.83 -0.40
CA GLY A 107 -1.47 4.50 -0.87
C GLY A 107 -1.46 5.97 -0.47
N SER A 108 -1.36 6.88 -1.43
CA SER A 108 -1.49 8.33 -1.23
C SER A 108 -2.93 8.80 -1.46
N THR A 109 -3.51 8.45 -2.60
CA THR A 109 -4.90 8.77 -2.95
C THR A 109 -5.87 7.63 -2.62
N GLU A 110 -5.36 6.41 -2.56
CA GLU A 110 -6.12 5.22 -2.24
C GLU A 110 -6.72 5.27 -0.84
N SER A 111 -7.98 4.86 -0.70
CA SER A 111 -8.64 4.82 0.61
C SER A 111 -8.07 3.72 1.50
N LEU A 112 -8.02 3.97 2.80
CA LEU A 112 -7.55 2.97 3.78
C LEU A 112 -8.40 1.69 3.75
N ASN A 113 -9.72 1.82 3.52
CA ASN A 113 -10.62 0.68 3.39
C ASN A 113 -10.23 -0.22 2.23
N HIS A 114 -9.94 0.39 1.08
CA HIS A 114 -9.56 -0.39 -0.11
C HIS A 114 -8.23 -1.12 0.10
N MET A 115 -7.24 -0.47 0.72
CA MET A 115 -5.98 -1.14 1.09
C MET A 115 -6.20 -2.30 2.08
N HIS A 116 -7.14 -2.16 3.01
CA HIS A 116 -7.49 -3.18 3.99
C HIS A 116 -8.24 -4.37 3.36
N ASP A 117 -9.19 -4.12 2.47
CA ASP A 117 -10.01 -5.15 1.83
C ASP A 117 -9.16 -6.13 0.99
N ARG A 118 -7.99 -5.70 0.51
CA ARG A 118 -7.03 -6.56 -0.21
C ARG A 118 -6.48 -7.69 0.64
N VAL A 119 -6.41 -7.54 1.96
CA VAL A 119 -5.87 -8.56 2.86
C VAL A 119 -6.60 -9.89 2.68
N ALA A 120 -7.93 -9.87 2.59
CA ALA A 120 -8.73 -11.07 2.39
C ALA A 120 -8.39 -11.80 1.09
N ARG A 121 -8.05 -11.05 0.03
CA ARG A 121 -7.65 -11.62 -1.27
C ARG A 121 -6.23 -12.16 -1.23
N TYR A 122 -5.28 -11.37 -0.73
CA TYR A 122 -3.89 -11.78 -0.61
C TYR A 122 -3.72 -12.97 0.32
N PHE A 123 -4.52 -13.10 1.37
CA PHE A 123 -4.44 -14.22 2.30
C PHE A 123 -5.45 -15.34 2.02
N SER A 124 -6.17 -15.26 0.91
CA SER A 124 -7.00 -16.37 0.45
C SER A 124 -6.14 -17.59 0.07
N GLN A 125 -6.79 -18.75 -0.04
CA GLN A 125 -6.17 -19.99 -0.52
C GLN A 125 -5.65 -19.90 -1.96
N ARG A 126 -5.94 -18.81 -2.68
CA ARG A 126 -5.54 -18.61 -4.08
C ARG A 126 -4.11 -18.12 -4.24
N THR A 127 -3.47 -17.64 -3.19
CA THR A 127 -2.07 -17.19 -3.25
C THR A 127 -1.25 -17.81 -2.12
N THR A 128 0.07 -17.66 -2.19
CA THR A 128 1.01 -18.04 -1.12
C THR A 128 1.58 -16.84 -0.34
N ILE A 129 1.02 -15.63 -0.54
CA ILE A 129 1.51 -14.40 0.11
C ILE A 129 1.42 -14.54 1.63
N GLN A 130 2.53 -14.39 2.33
CA GLN A 130 2.62 -14.56 3.78
C GLN A 130 2.54 -13.24 4.55
N ILE A 131 3.06 -12.16 3.96
CA ILE A 131 3.14 -10.83 4.57
C ILE A 131 2.49 -9.81 3.66
N TYR A 132 1.66 -8.95 4.23
CA TYR A 132 1.17 -7.76 3.56
C TYR A 132 1.40 -6.53 4.43
N ILE A 133 2.02 -5.50 3.84
CA ILE A 133 2.29 -4.21 4.49
C ILE A 133 1.53 -3.15 3.73
N ALA A 134 0.68 -2.39 4.42
CA ALA A 134 0.03 -1.21 3.87
C ALA A 134 0.61 0.04 4.52
N ILE A 135 1.12 0.97 3.70
CA ILE A 135 1.59 2.28 4.13
C ILE A 135 0.66 3.34 3.54
N LYS A 136 -0.15 3.95 4.38
CA LYS A 136 -1.05 5.03 4.00
C LYS A 136 -0.36 6.37 4.19
N LEU A 137 -0.26 7.13 3.11
CA LEU A 137 0.19 8.51 3.12
C LEU A 137 -1.04 9.42 3.15
N PHE A 138 -1.18 10.24 4.19
CA PHE A 138 -2.27 11.21 4.26
C PHE A 138 -1.86 12.54 3.62
N PRO A 139 -2.82 13.31 3.07
CA PRO A 139 -2.54 14.67 2.61
C PRO A 139 -1.93 15.53 3.72
N LYS A 140 -1.05 16.46 3.33
CA LYS A 140 -0.42 17.44 4.23
C LYS A 140 -1.49 18.16 5.05
N CYS A 141 -1.31 18.18 6.36
CA CYS A 141 -2.13 18.94 7.28
C CYS A 141 -1.74 20.43 7.22
N ARG A 142 -2.52 21.30 7.89
CA ARG A 142 -2.17 22.72 7.98
C ARG A 142 -0.85 22.88 8.75
N GLY A 143 0.02 23.78 8.29
CA GLY A 143 1.26 24.12 9.01
C GLY A 143 2.40 23.12 8.83
N GLU A 144 2.52 22.53 7.65
CA GLU A 144 3.60 21.59 7.28
C GLU A 144 3.64 20.26 8.00
N THR A 145 2.65 20.00 8.85
CA THR A 145 2.50 18.72 9.50
C THR A 145 1.93 17.66 8.56
N PHE A 146 2.24 16.40 8.84
CA PHE A 146 1.72 15.27 8.08
C PHE A 146 1.62 14.03 8.97
N VAL A 147 0.81 13.08 8.53
CA VAL A 147 0.62 11.80 9.21
C VAL A 147 0.71 10.66 8.20
N LEU A 148 1.30 9.57 8.65
CA LEU A 148 1.49 8.32 7.93
C LEU A 148 0.98 7.18 8.82
N LEU A 149 0.52 6.09 8.20
CA LEU A 149 0.05 4.92 8.91
C LEU A 149 0.63 3.67 8.27
N ALA A 150 1.26 2.81 9.06
CA ALA A 150 1.73 1.51 8.65
C ALA A 150 0.89 0.41 9.29
N LEU A 151 0.42 -0.54 8.48
CA LEU A 151 -0.31 -1.73 8.90
C LEU A 151 0.46 -2.96 8.42
N LEU A 152 0.81 -3.85 9.35
CA LEU A 152 1.44 -5.13 9.08
C LEU A 152 0.43 -6.25 9.27
N TYR A 153 0.22 -7.06 8.25
CA TYR A 153 -0.62 -8.24 8.27
C TYR A 153 0.22 -9.50 8.07
N LEU A 154 -0.04 -10.52 8.88
CA LEU A 154 0.63 -11.81 8.82
C LEU A 154 -0.39 -12.92 8.57
N ARG A 155 -0.16 -13.74 7.54
CA ARG A 155 -1.03 -14.89 7.23
C ARG A 155 -1.08 -15.92 8.35
N SER A 156 0.02 -16.06 9.12
CA SER A 156 0.14 -16.99 10.23
C SER A 156 -0.72 -16.62 11.45
N ASN A 157 -1.28 -15.41 11.51
CA ASN A 157 -2.16 -15.00 12.59
C ASN A 157 -3.48 -15.76 12.57
N GLN A 158 -4.04 -16.02 13.75
CA GLN A 158 -5.36 -16.65 13.90
C GLN A 158 -6.45 -15.91 13.11
N ASN A 159 -6.38 -14.58 13.12
CA ASN A 159 -7.23 -13.69 12.32
C ASN A 159 -6.33 -12.86 11.39
N PRO A 160 -6.00 -13.36 10.19
CA PRO A 160 -4.99 -12.75 9.33
C PRO A 160 -5.47 -11.46 8.65
N THR A 161 -6.77 -11.16 8.75
CA THR A 161 -7.36 -9.87 8.34
C THR A 161 -7.23 -8.78 9.40
N ILE A 162 -6.75 -9.08 10.60
CA ILE A 162 -6.45 -8.06 11.63
C ILE A 162 -4.93 -7.82 11.59
N PRO A 163 -4.47 -6.56 11.50
CA PRO A 163 -3.05 -6.30 11.44
C PRO A 163 -2.39 -6.67 12.77
N SER A 164 -1.23 -7.31 12.70
CA SER A 164 -0.37 -7.61 13.84
C SER A 164 0.18 -6.33 14.45
N ILE A 165 0.51 -5.34 13.61
CA ILE A 165 0.94 -4.00 14.02
C ILE A 165 0.14 -2.96 13.25
N ALA A 166 -0.34 -1.95 13.96
CA ALA A 166 -0.83 -0.70 13.40
C ALA A 166 -0.11 0.47 14.08
N SER A 167 0.73 1.18 13.33
CA SER A 167 1.54 2.31 13.84
C SER A 167 1.26 3.58 13.06
N SER A 168 0.92 4.64 13.78
CA SER A 168 0.77 6.00 13.23
C SER A 168 2.03 6.79 13.52
N PHE A 169 2.57 7.47 12.51
CA PHE A 169 3.82 8.21 12.61
C PHE A 169 3.80 9.49 11.75
N GLY A 170 4.82 10.33 11.89
CA GLY A 170 4.87 11.68 11.29
C GLY A 170 4.85 12.78 12.35
N THR A 171 4.47 13.99 11.93
CA THR A 171 4.51 15.21 12.74
C THR A 171 3.14 15.66 13.24
N ALA A 172 2.07 14.95 12.85
CA ALA A 172 0.69 15.20 13.27
C ALA A 172 0.04 13.93 13.81
N ASN A 173 -0.98 14.13 14.66
CA ASN A 173 -1.81 13.04 15.17
C ASN A 173 -2.72 12.47 14.08
N LEU A 174 -3.00 11.17 14.15
CA LEU A 174 -3.99 10.53 13.30
C LEU A 174 -5.38 11.13 13.54
N HIS A 175 -6.10 11.40 12.45
CA HIS A 175 -7.43 12.00 12.54
C HIS A 175 -8.40 11.07 13.31
N PRO A 176 -9.27 11.61 14.20
CA PRO A 176 -10.17 10.79 15.02
C PRO A 176 -11.04 9.82 14.22
N SER A 177 -11.54 10.21 13.05
CA SER A 177 -12.34 9.31 12.21
C SER A 177 -11.55 8.10 11.70
N THR A 178 -10.26 8.28 11.38
CA THR A 178 -9.38 7.18 10.99
C THR A 178 -9.11 6.26 12.17
N ARG A 179 -8.91 6.81 13.38
CA ARG A 179 -8.79 6.01 14.60
C ARG A 179 -10.06 5.19 14.85
N THR A 180 -11.24 5.79 14.75
CA THR A 180 -12.51 5.09 14.89
C THR A 180 -12.68 3.98 13.86
N TYR A 181 -12.31 4.22 12.60
CA TYR A 181 -12.34 3.19 11.57
C TYR A 181 -11.41 2.02 11.90
N LEU A 182 -10.16 2.30 12.29
CA LEU A 182 -9.19 1.28 12.66
C LEU A 182 -9.65 0.45 13.87
N GLN A 183 -10.26 1.08 14.88
CA GLN A 183 -10.75 0.40 16.07
C GLN A 183 -12.01 -0.43 15.80
N ASN A 184 -12.99 0.14 15.10
CA ASN A 184 -14.32 -0.46 14.98
C ASN A 184 -14.47 -1.37 13.75
N THR A 185 -13.70 -1.13 12.69
CA THR A 185 -13.77 -1.91 11.46
C THR A 185 -12.58 -2.84 11.30
N VAL A 186 -11.36 -2.30 11.39
CA VAL A 186 -10.13 -3.10 11.23
C VAL A 186 -9.80 -3.90 12.49
N GLN A 187 -10.37 -3.50 13.64
CA GLN A 187 -10.10 -4.08 14.97
C GLN A 187 -8.62 -4.00 15.37
N ALA A 188 -7.93 -2.95 14.89
CA ALA A 188 -6.53 -2.70 15.18
C ALA A 188 -6.36 -1.87 16.45
N THR A 189 -5.40 -2.25 17.29
CA THR A 189 -4.89 -1.38 18.36
C THR A 189 -3.79 -0.50 17.77
N ILE A 190 -4.01 0.81 17.77
CA ILE A 190 -3.07 1.77 17.17
C ILE A 190 -2.05 2.17 18.22
N THR A 191 -0.79 2.03 17.87
CA THR A 191 0.32 2.53 18.67
C THR A 191 0.72 3.90 18.13
N ASP A 192 0.48 4.95 18.91
CA ASP A 192 0.91 6.32 18.62
C ASP A 192 2.28 6.54 19.27
N ILE A 193 3.33 6.10 18.61
CA ILE A 193 4.69 6.21 19.15
C ILE A 193 5.63 6.57 18.00
N PRO A 194 6.69 7.37 18.22
CA PRO A 194 7.85 7.39 17.33
C PRO A 194 8.57 6.03 17.39
N THR A 195 7.90 4.95 17.01
CA THR A 195 8.56 3.66 16.81
C THR A 195 9.39 3.82 15.56
N VAL A 196 10.69 3.66 15.71
CA VAL A 196 11.61 3.57 14.58
C VAL A 196 11.27 2.37 13.70
N SER A 197 10.55 1.35 14.18
CA SER A 197 10.47 0.03 13.50
C SER A 197 9.06 -0.53 13.36
N LEU A 198 8.74 -1.14 12.21
CA LEU A 198 7.49 -1.91 12.00
C LEU A 198 7.56 -3.37 12.49
N PHE A 199 8.71 -3.88 12.94
CA PHE A 199 8.94 -5.32 13.16
C PHE A 199 9.68 -5.68 14.46
N ASP A 200 9.97 -4.70 15.34
CA ASP A 200 10.63 -5.02 16.60
C ASP A 200 9.68 -5.90 17.44
N ASP A 201 10.19 -7.08 17.85
CA ASP A 201 9.54 -8.05 18.73
C ASP A 201 8.24 -8.72 18.24
N VAL A 202 7.96 -8.79 16.92
CA VAL A 202 6.81 -9.58 16.42
C VAL A 202 7.13 -11.08 16.44
N PRO A 203 6.44 -11.90 17.27
CA PRO A 203 6.65 -13.34 17.27
C PRO A 203 6.06 -13.97 16.00
N GLY A 204 6.78 -14.93 15.41
CA GLY A 204 6.21 -15.79 14.36
C GLY A 204 6.44 -15.32 12.92
N ASN A 205 7.69 -14.98 12.57
CA ASN A 205 8.06 -14.77 11.17
C ASN A 205 7.60 -15.95 10.30
N PRO A 206 6.84 -15.71 9.23
CA PRO A 206 6.44 -16.76 8.31
C PRO A 206 7.66 -17.49 7.73
N SER A 207 7.52 -18.78 7.44
CA SER A 207 8.58 -19.56 6.78
C SER A 207 9.05 -18.86 5.50
N GLY A 208 10.37 -18.74 5.33
CA GLY A 208 10.99 -18.07 4.18
C GLY A 208 11.17 -16.55 4.32
N VAL A 209 10.84 -15.97 5.47
CA VAL A 209 11.08 -14.57 5.80
C VAL A 209 12.30 -14.51 6.74
N PRO A 210 13.37 -13.76 6.38
CA PRO A 210 14.54 -13.64 7.25
C PRO A 210 14.16 -13.17 8.66
N VAL A 211 15.00 -13.46 9.66
CA VAL A 211 14.79 -12.96 11.03
C VAL A 211 15.13 -11.47 11.12
N ASN A 212 14.55 -10.75 12.08
CA ASN A 212 14.84 -9.33 12.35
C ASN A 212 14.60 -8.44 11.12
N PHE A 213 13.44 -8.56 10.48
CA PHE A 213 13.03 -7.54 9.51
C PHE A 213 12.90 -6.23 10.25
N HIS A 214 13.32 -5.14 9.63
CA HIS A 214 13.21 -3.83 10.24
C HIS A 214 12.88 -2.84 9.14
N ILE A 215 11.66 -2.31 9.18
CA ILE A 215 11.28 -1.16 8.36
C ILE A 215 11.40 0.05 9.25
N ASP A 216 12.40 0.88 8.94
CA ASP A 216 12.64 2.12 9.63
C ASP A 216 11.57 3.17 9.24
N LEU A 217 10.55 3.33 10.08
CA LEU A 217 9.48 4.30 9.88
C LEU A 217 9.98 5.75 9.98
N TRP A 218 11.08 5.99 10.72
CA TRP A 218 11.72 7.31 10.80
C TRP A 218 12.36 7.67 9.45
N THR A 219 13.05 6.72 8.83
CA THR A 219 13.61 6.92 7.49
C THR A 219 12.51 7.15 6.45
N LEU A 220 11.41 6.39 6.50
CA LEU A 220 10.28 6.59 5.58
C LEU A 220 9.62 7.96 5.73
N GLN A 221 9.39 8.46 6.96
CA GLN A 221 8.82 9.80 7.13
C GLN A 221 9.77 10.90 6.62
N ASN A 222 11.09 10.74 6.75
CA ASN A 222 12.05 11.73 6.28
C ASN A 222 12.03 11.82 4.76
N ARG A 223 11.89 10.67 4.08
CA ARG A 223 11.72 10.62 2.62
C ARG A 223 10.41 11.21 2.17
N PHE A 224 9.32 10.93 2.88
CA PHE A 224 8.04 11.58 2.62
C PHE A 224 8.17 13.10 2.75
N SER A 225 8.74 13.59 3.85
CA SER A 225 8.94 15.02 4.11
C SER A 225 9.85 15.71 3.08
N ALA A 226 10.85 15.01 2.54
CA ALA A 226 11.73 15.54 1.50
C ALA A 226 11.02 15.73 0.14
N GLY A 227 9.88 15.08 -0.06
CA GLY A 227 9.05 15.20 -1.26
C GLY A 227 7.87 16.18 -1.16
N LEU A 228 7.70 16.83 0.00
CA LEU A 228 6.61 17.78 0.28
C LEU A 228 6.84 19.21 -0.21
#